data_AF-A0AAU6MX36-F1
#
_entry.id   AF-A0AAU6MX36-F1
#
_cell.length_a   1.000
_cell.length_b   1.000
_cell.length_c   1.000
_cell.angle_alpha   90.00
_cell.angle_beta   90.00
_cell.angle_gamma   90.00
#
_symmetry.space_group_name_H-M   'P 1'
#
loop_
_entity.id
_entity.type
_entity.pdbx_description
1 polymer ?
#
loop_
_entity_poly.entity_id
_entity_poly.type
_entity_poly.pdbx_seq_one_letter_code
_entity_poly.pdbx_strand_id
1 'polypeptide(L)'
;YFGNGVKIPFPSDANDKILEGRCFHHGRFIMRLREAAAANPNVTIVETKAVSTIKSTHTGDVLGVQCQTDGKQDFYFGPLTVVADGYASTFRKEYLPIQPVAKSKFWGLELIDAKLPIPGHGHVVLGDFPPILIYQIGEHETRILIDIPDNLPSASVANGGVKGHMRNVVLPSLPECIRPSFEAALEKGGFRSMPNSFLRPVTNRIPGLMFLGDSLNMRHPLTGGGMTVAFNDVVLLRNLLSPEAVPDLSDTKLVLKQLSKFHWQRKSLISVINILAQSLYSILAAGDPNLKVLQRGCFRYFQLGLIDGPIGLLSGIIRSPLVLLRHFYSVAFLTIWLHLTSKPIYLLPLTLFECIIVFLTACRVILPFVFAELQ
;
A
#
# COMPACT_ATOMS: atom_id res chain seq x y z
N TYR A 1 7.38 -20.12 -4.08
CA TYR A 1 8.81 -19.93 -3.76
C TYR A 1 9.56 -21.20 -4.17
N PHE A 2 10.42 -21.12 -5.18
CA PHE A 2 11.15 -22.29 -5.74
C PHE A 2 10.27 -23.53 -5.96
N GLY A 3 9.18 -23.38 -6.72
CA GLY A 3 8.26 -24.49 -7.05
C GLY A 3 7.25 -24.88 -5.96
N ASN A 4 7.43 -24.44 -4.71
CA ASN A 4 6.50 -24.71 -3.62
C ASN A 4 5.49 -23.56 -3.44
N GLY A 5 4.20 -23.90 -3.31
CA GLY A 5 3.11 -22.98 -3.04
C GLY A 5 2.58 -23.13 -1.60
N VAL A 6 1.99 -22.07 -1.06
CA VAL A 6 1.22 -22.10 0.19
C VAL A 6 -0.11 -21.43 -0.09
N LYS A 7 -1.22 -22.12 0.21
CA LYS A 7 -2.55 -21.53 0.16
C LYS A 7 -2.78 -20.76 1.46
N ILE A 8 -3.16 -19.49 1.34
CA ILE A 8 -3.49 -18.62 2.47
C ILE A 8 -4.98 -18.26 2.33
N PRO A 9 -5.90 -18.96 3.01
CA PRO A 9 -7.32 -18.62 2.98
C PRO A 9 -7.58 -17.36 3.81
N PHE A 10 -8.62 -16.61 3.46
CA PHE A 10 -9.13 -15.56 4.34
C PHE A 10 -9.71 -16.16 5.63
N PRO A 11 -9.69 -15.40 6.73
CA PRO A 11 -10.27 -15.86 7.99
C PRO A 11 -11.81 -15.89 7.91
N SER A 12 -12.42 -16.72 8.74
CA SER A 12 -13.87 -16.72 8.94
C SER A 12 -14.30 -15.70 9.99
N ASP A 13 -15.54 -15.22 9.89
CA ASP A 13 -16.18 -14.42 10.94
C ASP A 13 -16.71 -15.29 12.09
N ALA A 14 -17.36 -14.66 13.08
CA ALA A 14 -17.92 -15.35 14.25
C ALA A 14 -19.05 -16.33 13.92
N ASN A 15 -19.59 -16.30 12.70
CA ASN A 15 -20.65 -17.19 12.22
C ASN A 15 -20.10 -18.22 11.20
N ASP A 16 -18.79 -18.47 11.23
CA ASP A 16 -18.07 -19.36 10.32
C ASP A 16 -18.19 -18.97 8.83
N LYS A 17 -18.59 -17.74 8.52
CA LYS A 17 -18.62 -17.25 7.14
C LYS A 17 -17.24 -16.76 6.74
N ILE A 18 -16.70 -17.32 5.66
CA ILE A 18 -15.42 -16.90 5.10
C ILE A 18 -15.53 -15.44 4.64
N LEU A 19 -14.63 -14.60 5.14
CA LEU A 19 -14.51 -13.22 4.72
C LEU A 19 -13.83 -13.16 3.35
N GLU A 20 -14.19 -12.17 2.53
CA GLU A 20 -13.73 -12.12 1.15
C GLU A 20 -13.25 -10.72 0.77
N GLY A 21 -12.19 -10.68 -0.04
CA GLY A 21 -11.79 -9.49 -0.78
C GLY A 21 -12.63 -9.29 -2.04
N ARG A 22 -12.47 -8.13 -2.68
CA ARG A 22 -13.03 -7.84 -4.00
C ARG A 22 -11.92 -7.27 -4.89
N CYS A 23 -11.85 -7.77 -6.11
CA CYS A 23 -11.00 -7.26 -7.17
C CYS A 23 -11.89 -6.78 -8.32
N PHE A 24 -11.53 -5.68 -8.96
CA PHE A 24 -12.36 -5.05 -9.97
C PHE A 24 -11.54 -4.06 -10.81
N HIS A 25 -12.06 -3.68 -11.97
CA HIS A 25 -11.54 -2.55 -12.73
C HIS A 25 -11.72 -1.24 -11.94
N HIS A 26 -10.61 -0.59 -11.61
CA HIS A 26 -10.59 0.65 -10.82
C HIS A 26 -11.52 1.74 -11.40
N GLY A 27 -11.49 1.96 -12.72
CA GLY A 27 -12.33 2.97 -13.36
C GLY A 27 -13.83 2.73 -13.17
N ARG A 28 -14.29 1.47 -13.26
CA ARG A 28 -15.71 1.11 -13.04
C ARG A 28 -16.12 1.42 -11.60
N PHE A 29 -15.28 1.08 -10.63
CA PHE A 29 -15.54 1.35 -9.22
C PHE A 29 -15.62 2.85 -8.92
N ILE A 30 -14.68 3.65 -9.44
CA ILE A 30 -14.68 5.11 -9.26
C ILE A 30 -15.95 5.74 -9.86
N MET A 31 -16.40 5.30 -11.03
CA MET A 31 -17.64 5.82 -11.62
C MET A 31 -18.86 5.49 -10.77
N ARG A 32 -18.97 4.26 -10.23
CA ARG A 32 -20.06 3.91 -9.30
C ARG A 32 -20.03 4.74 -8.02
N LEU A 33 -18.85 5.07 -7.48
CA LEU A 33 -18.73 5.97 -6.33
C LEU A 33 -19.19 7.40 -6.66
N ARG A 34 -18.82 7.90 -7.86
CA ARG A 34 -19.25 9.22 -8.33
C ARG A 34 -20.77 9.28 -8.54
N GLU A 35 -21.35 8.26 -9.15
CA GLU A 35 -22.80 8.12 -9.32
C GLU A 35 -23.52 8.11 -7.97
N ALA A 36 -23.03 7.32 -7.01
CA ALA A 36 -23.59 7.27 -5.66
C ALA A 36 -23.48 8.63 -4.93
N ALA A 37 -22.38 9.36 -5.11
CA ALA A 37 -22.23 10.70 -4.55
C ALA A 37 -23.21 11.69 -5.20
N ALA A 38 -23.32 11.69 -6.53
CA ALA A 38 -24.19 12.56 -7.31
C ALA A 38 -25.69 12.39 -6.98
N ALA A 39 -26.09 11.20 -6.53
CA ALA A 39 -27.47 10.93 -6.12
C ALA A 39 -27.88 11.66 -4.82
N ASN A 40 -26.93 12.27 -4.09
CA ASN A 40 -27.24 13.01 -2.88
C ASN A 40 -27.56 14.48 -3.20
N PRO A 41 -28.67 15.04 -2.69
CA PRO A 41 -29.08 16.42 -3.00
C PRO A 41 -28.11 17.49 -2.48
N ASN A 42 -27.28 17.15 -1.50
CA ASN A 42 -26.30 18.06 -0.89
C ASN A 42 -24.92 18.00 -1.55
N VAL A 43 -24.79 17.31 -2.70
CA VAL A 43 -23.53 17.16 -3.42
C VAL A 43 -23.64 17.79 -4.80
N THR A 44 -22.82 18.81 -5.04
CA THR A 44 -22.65 19.41 -6.37
C THR A 44 -21.34 18.94 -6.96
N ILE A 45 -21.39 18.34 -8.15
CA ILE A 45 -20.20 17.90 -8.88
C ILE A 45 -19.89 18.93 -9.96
N VAL A 46 -18.64 19.39 -9.98
CA VAL A 46 -18.13 20.31 -11.00
C VAL A 46 -16.92 19.68 -11.67
N GLU A 47 -16.93 19.64 -13.01
CA GLU A 47 -15.77 19.25 -13.79
C GLU A 47 -14.86 20.47 -13.99
N THR A 48 -13.82 20.57 -13.16
CA THR A 48 -12.86 21.68 -13.22
C THR A 48 -11.49 21.25 -12.67
N LYS A 49 -10.44 21.99 -13.02
CA LYS A 49 -9.07 21.74 -12.52
C LYS A 49 -8.74 22.71 -11.40
N ALA A 50 -8.59 22.19 -10.17
CA ALA A 50 -8.07 22.97 -9.05
C ALA A 50 -6.59 23.36 -9.29
N VAL A 51 -6.27 24.64 -9.17
CA VAL A 51 -4.93 25.19 -9.47
C VAL A 51 -4.20 25.63 -8.21
N SER A 52 -4.88 26.36 -7.33
CA SER A 52 -4.31 26.94 -6.10
C SER A 52 -5.38 27.08 -5.03
N THR A 53 -4.97 27.14 -3.78
CA THR A 53 -5.85 27.47 -2.65
C THR A 53 -5.99 28.97 -2.47
N ILE A 54 -7.15 29.45 -2.07
CA ILE A 54 -7.41 30.85 -1.75
C ILE A 54 -7.14 31.07 -0.25
N LYS A 55 -6.28 32.03 0.09
CA LYS A 55 -5.92 32.34 1.48
C LYS A 55 -6.46 33.68 1.94
N SER A 56 -6.82 33.76 3.21
CA SER A 56 -7.12 35.02 3.89
C SER A 56 -5.85 35.85 4.02
N THR A 57 -5.90 37.11 3.57
CA THR A 57 -4.80 38.09 3.72
C THR A 57 -4.56 38.49 5.17
N HIS A 58 -5.56 38.34 6.05
CA HIS A 58 -5.49 38.75 7.45
C HIS A 58 -5.10 37.62 8.40
N THR A 59 -5.62 36.41 8.17
CA THR A 59 -5.46 35.27 9.09
C THR A 59 -4.56 34.16 8.52
N GLY A 60 -4.34 34.12 7.21
CA GLY A 60 -3.60 33.06 6.52
C GLY A 60 -4.39 31.76 6.32
N ASP A 61 -5.65 31.73 6.76
CA ASP A 61 -6.52 30.56 6.65
C ASP A 61 -6.89 30.27 5.19
N VAL A 62 -7.14 29.00 4.86
CA VAL A 62 -7.64 28.63 3.54
C VAL A 62 -9.15 28.84 3.49
N LEU A 63 -9.60 29.67 2.56
CA LEU A 63 -11.01 30.06 2.38
C LEU A 63 -11.70 29.32 1.23
N GLY A 64 -10.92 28.60 0.42
CA GLY A 64 -11.44 27.95 -0.78
C GLY A 64 -10.36 27.55 -1.77
N VAL A 65 -10.79 27.34 -3.01
CA VAL A 65 -9.96 26.88 -4.12
C VAL A 65 -10.21 27.71 -5.37
N GLN A 66 -9.12 28.09 -6.03
CA GLN A 66 -9.13 28.63 -7.37
C GLN A 66 -9.00 27.49 -8.36
N CYS A 67 -9.92 27.44 -9.30
CA CYS A 67 -10.03 26.44 -10.34
C CYS A 67 -9.90 27.06 -11.73
N GLN A 68 -9.74 26.21 -12.73
CA GLN A 68 -9.73 26.58 -14.14
C GLN A 68 -10.73 25.72 -14.91
N THR A 69 -11.74 26.38 -15.47
CA THR A 69 -12.80 25.76 -16.28
C THR A 69 -12.74 26.39 -17.67
N ASP A 70 -12.48 25.59 -18.71
CA ASP A 70 -12.36 26.05 -20.10
C ASP A 70 -11.41 27.26 -20.31
N GLY A 71 -10.30 27.26 -19.57
CA GLY A 71 -9.29 28.33 -19.64
C GLY A 71 -9.62 29.58 -18.81
N LYS A 72 -10.83 29.70 -18.26
CA LYS A 72 -11.24 30.80 -17.37
C LYS A 72 -11.02 30.44 -15.90
N GLN A 73 -10.72 31.46 -15.10
CA GLN A 73 -10.60 31.30 -13.65
C GLN A 73 -11.99 31.18 -13.03
N ASP A 74 -12.11 30.23 -12.12
CA ASP A 74 -13.33 29.95 -11.36
C ASP A 74 -12.96 29.81 -9.87
N PHE A 75 -13.86 30.16 -8.97
CA PHE A 75 -13.55 30.28 -7.54
C PHE A 75 -14.64 29.64 -6.69
N TYR A 76 -14.24 28.70 -5.83
CA TYR A 76 -15.14 28.01 -4.91
C TYR A 76 -14.70 28.28 -3.48
N PHE A 77 -15.60 28.85 -2.68
CA PHE A 77 -15.36 29.18 -1.28
C PHE A 77 -16.10 28.22 -0.36
N GLY A 78 -15.47 27.89 0.76
CA GLY A 78 -16.05 27.03 1.77
C GLY A 78 -15.24 27.07 3.07
N PRO A 79 -15.90 26.84 4.22
CA PRO A 79 -15.23 26.89 5.52
C PRO A 79 -14.17 25.80 5.71
N LEU A 80 -14.25 24.71 4.96
CA LEU A 80 -13.28 23.63 4.95
C LEU A 80 -13.05 23.10 3.53
N THR A 81 -11.81 23.13 3.09
CA THR A 81 -11.35 22.55 1.82
C THR A 81 -10.67 21.20 2.07
N VAL A 82 -11.09 20.16 1.35
CA VAL A 82 -10.55 18.80 1.49
C VAL A 82 -9.74 18.42 0.25
N VAL A 83 -8.43 18.23 0.41
CA VAL A 83 -7.50 17.84 -0.65
C VAL A 83 -7.38 16.33 -0.74
N ALA A 84 -7.99 15.75 -1.77
CA ALA A 84 -8.01 14.30 -2.04
C ALA A 84 -7.57 13.97 -3.49
N ASP A 85 -6.59 14.71 -4.01
CA ASP A 85 -6.05 14.63 -5.38
C ASP A 85 -5.04 13.47 -5.59
N GLY A 86 -4.90 12.58 -4.61
CA GLY A 86 -4.20 11.31 -4.74
C GLY A 86 -2.68 11.40 -4.59
N TYR A 87 -1.98 10.41 -5.18
CA TYR A 87 -0.56 10.21 -4.90
C TYR A 87 0.34 11.34 -5.41
N ALA A 88 0.00 11.93 -6.56
CA ALA A 88 0.72 13.03 -7.20
C ALA A 88 0.16 14.41 -6.82
N SER A 89 -0.25 14.58 -5.57
CA SER A 89 -0.88 15.81 -5.07
C SER A 89 -0.04 17.05 -5.36
N THR A 90 -0.66 18.05 -5.98
CA THR A 90 0.00 19.33 -6.32
C THR A 90 0.10 20.26 -5.12
N PHE A 91 -0.91 20.23 -4.25
CA PHE A 91 -1.01 21.10 -3.06
C PHE A 91 -0.11 20.64 -1.92
N ARG A 92 0.30 19.37 -1.90
CA ARG A 92 1.07 18.80 -0.78
C ARG A 92 2.35 19.57 -0.48
N LYS A 93 3.07 20.00 -1.51
CA LYS A 93 4.38 20.69 -1.37
C LYS A 93 4.28 22.02 -0.63
N GLU A 94 3.14 22.68 -0.71
CA GLU A 94 2.92 23.98 -0.08
C GLU A 94 2.64 23.84 1.42
N TYR A 95 2.01 22.74 1.82
CA TYR A 95 1.38 22.61 3.13
C TYR A 95 1.96 21.53 4.03
N LEU A 96 2.47 20.43 3.48
CA LEU A 96 3.02 19.33 4.26
C LEU A 96 4.55 19.39 4.28
N PRO A 97 5.19 19.16 5.45
CA PRO A 97 6.63 19.29 5.62
C PRO A 97 7.44 18.14 4.99
N ILE A 98 6.75 17.10 4.49
CA ILE A 98 7.37 15.86 4.03
C ILE A 98 6.87 15.50 2.63
N GLN A 99 7.76 14.91 1.84
CA GLN A 99 7.47 14.46 0.48
C GLN A 99 7.51 12.94 0.38
N PRO A 100 6.74 12.35 -0.56
CA PRO A 100 6.75 10.92 -0.76
C PRO A 100 8.11 10.46 -1.28
N VAL A 101 8.58 9.32 -0.77
CA VAL A 101 9.79 8.66 -1.24
C VAL A 101 9.40 7.38 -1.96
N ALA A 102 9.70 7.28 -3.25
CA ALA A 102 9.55 6.05 -4.02
C ALA A 102 10.87 5.27 -4.03
N LYS A 103 10.80 3.95 -3.91
CA LYS A 103 11.96 3.03 -3.98
C LYS A 103 11.88 2.01 -5.10
N SER A 104 10.69 1.86 -5.68
CA SER A 104 10.41 0.96 -6.78
C SER A 104 9.20 1.44 -7.57
N LYS A 105 8.94 0.78 -8.69
CA LYS A 105 7.77 1.02 -9.54
C LYS A 105 7.08 -0.29 -9.83
N PHE A 106 5.76 -0.28 -9.76
CA PHE A 106 4.97 -1.37 -10.31
C PHE A 106 4.73 -1.15 -11.80
N TRP A 107 5.00 -2.17 -12.59
CA TRP A 107 4.63 -2.25 -13.99
C TRP A 107 3.45 -3.19 -14.16
N GLY A 108 2.32 -2.62 -14.61
CA GLY A 108 1.07 -3.35 -14.75
C GLY A 108 0.84 -3.82 -16.19
N LEU A 109 0.51 -5.10 -16.34
CA LEU A 109 -0.02 -5.70 -17.56
C LEU A 109 -1.39 -6.31 -17.31
N GLU A 110 -2.16 -6.45 -18.38
CA GLU A 110 -3.44 -7.14 -18.37
C GLU A 110 -3.32 -8.41 -19.21
N LEU A 111 -3.56 -9.54 -18.55
CA LEU A 111 -3.54 -10.88 -19.14
C LEU A 111 -4.97 -11.24 -19.49
N ILE A 112 -5.18 -11.71 -20.71
CA ILE A 112 -6.48 -12.14 -21.21
C ILE A 112 -6.56 -13.66 -21.11
N ASP A 113 -7.63 -14.18 -20.52
CA ASP A 113 -7.91 -15.61 -20.35
C ASP A 113 -6.77 -16.37 -19.66
N ALA A 114 -6.13 -15.72 -18.68
CA ALA A 114 -5.01 -16.30 -17.95
C ALA A 114 -5.47 -17.48 -17.07
N LYS A 115 -4.80 -18.62 -17.21
CA LYS A 115 -5.03 -19.79 -16.34
C LYS A 115 -4.27 -19.59 -15.03
N LEU A 116 -5.01 -19.31 -13.96
CA LEU A 116 -4.44 -19.11 -12.63
C LEU A 116 -4.23 -20.44 -11.89
N PRO A 117 -3.16 -20.59 -11.08
CA PRO A 117 -2.92 -21.80 -10.30
C PRO A 117 -4.06 -22.15 -9.34
N ILE A 118 -4.68 -21.12 -8.75
CA ILE A 118 -5.84 -21.25 -7.86
C ILE A 118 -6.82 -20.14 -8.25
N PRO A 119 -7.92 -20.47 -8.96
CA PRO A 119 -8.96 -19.50 -9.29
C PRO A 119 -9.56 -18.81 -8.05
N GLY A 120 -10.00 -17.57 -8.22
CA GLY A 120 -10.61 -16.77 -7.13
C GLY A 120 -9.65 -16.31 -6.02
N HIS A 121 -8.34 -16.55 -6.16
CA HIS A 121 -7.33 -16.09 -5.21
C HIS A 121 -6.39 -15.08 -5.87
N GLY A 122 -5.86 -14.15 -5.08
CA GLY A 122 -4.68 -13.38 -5.48
C GLY A 122 -3.42 -14.20 -5.28
N HIS A 123 -2.43 -14.03 -6.16
CA HIS A 123 -1.15 -14.73 -6.12
C HIS A 123 -0.02 -13.75 -5.91
N VAL A 124 0.90 -14.12 -5.00
CA VAL A 124 2.17 -13.44 -4.81
C VAL A 124 3.27 -14.40 -5.25
N VAL A 125 3.99 -14.03 -6.31
CA VAL A 125 5.12 -14.83 -6.81
C VAL A 125 6.41 -14.26 -6.23
N LEU A 126 7.20 -15.15 -5.62
CA LEU A 126 8.45 -14.84 -4.94
C LEU A 126 9.57 -15.72 -5.47
N GLY A 127 10.74 -15.11 -5.69
CA GLY A 127 11.98 -15.78 -6.08
C GLY A 127 13.18 -14.89 -5.78
N ASP A 128 14.24 -15.03 -6.58
CA ASP A 128 15.43 -14.16 -6.54
C ASP A 128 15.22 -12.76 -7.16
N PHE A 129 13.97 -12.44 -7.48
CA PHE A 129 13.51 -11.18 -8.03
C PHE A 129 12.46 -10.56 -7.08
N PRO A 130 12.22 -9.23 -7.19
CA PRO A 130 11.21 -8.54 -6.40
C PRO A 130 9.80 -9.14 -6.59
N PRO A 131 8.87 -8.93 -5.64
CA PRO A 131 7.58 -9.61 -5.66
C PRO A 131 6.73 -9.25 -6.88
N ILE A 132 6.01 -10.24 -7.39
CA ILE A 132 5.01 -10.07 -8.46
C ILE A 132 3.63 -10.39 -7.91
N LEU A 133 2.65 -9.53 -8.19
CA LEU A 133 1.26 -9.72 -7.80
C LEU A 133 0.42 -10.10 -9.02
N ILE A 134 -0.47 -11.06 -8.85
CA ILE A 134 -1.41 -11.50 -9.89
C ILE A 134 -2.79 -11.62 -9.26
N TYR A 135 -3.80 -11.02 -9.86
CA TYR A 135 -5.19 -11.16 -9.40
C TYR A 135 -6.17 -10.87 -10.53
N GLN A 136 -7.27 -11.60 -10.53
CA GLN A 136 -8.33 -11.44 -11.53
C GLN A 136 -9.14 -10.17 -11.24
N ILE A 137 -9.42 -9.34 -12.26
CA ILE A 137 -10.17 -8.07 -12.13
C ILE A 137 -11.48 -8.05 -12.93
N GLY A 138 -11.65 -9.00 -13.84
CA GLY A 138 -12.84 -9.23 -14.65
C GLY A 138 -12.98 -10.71 -15.01
N GLU A 139 -13.96 -11.06 -15.84
CA GLU A 139 -14.19 -12.45 -16.25
C GLU A 139 -13.01 -13.00 -17.06
N HIS A 140 -12.49 -12.20 -17.98
CA HIS A 140 -11.37 -12.55 -18.86
C HIS A 140 -10.07 -11.87 -18.45
N GLU A 141 -10.16 -10.75 -17.72
CA GLU A 141 -9.03 -9.88 -17.43
C GLU A 141 -8.37 -10.22 -16.08
N THR A 142 -7.09 -10.54 -16.14
CA THR A 142 -6.22 -10.74 -14.97
C THR A 142 -5.13 -9.68 -14.94
N ARG A 143 -5.01 -8.97 -13.82
CA ARG A 143 -3.95 -7.98 -13.60
C ARG A 143 -2.69 -8.68 -13.09
N ILE A 144 -1.56 -8.39 -13.71
CA ILE A 144 -0.23 -8.70 -13.17
C ILE A 144 0.51 -7.39 -12.89
N LEU A 145 1.11 -7.28 -11.70
CA LEU A 145 1.95 -6.15 -11.28
C LEU A 145 3.34 -6.66 -10.94
N ILE A 146 4.33 -6.16 -11.68
CA ILE A 146 5.74 -6.56 -11.53
C ILE A 146 6.47 -5.41 -10.83
N ASP A 147 6.99 -5.68 -9.63
CA ASP A 147 7.81 -4.71 -8.92
C ASP A 147 9.21 -4.63 -9.53
N ILE A 148 9.65 -3.41 -9.85
CA ILE A 148 11.00 -3.14 -10.33
C ILE A 148 11.59 -2.03 -9.46
N PRO A 149 12.51 -2.35 -8.54
CA PRO A 149 13.29 -1.39 -7.78
C PRO A 149 14.09 -0.46 -8.67
N ASP A 150 14.36 0.73 -8.17
CA ASP A 150 15.25 1.67 -8.86
C ASP A 150 16.65 1.04 -9.00
N ASN A 151 17.27 1.24 -10.17
CA ASN A 151 18.60 0.70 -10.52
C ASN A 151 18.72 -0.84 -10.48
N LEU A 152 17.63 -1.58 -10.69
CA LEU A 152 17.69 -3.03 -10.81
C LEU A 152 18.59 -3.45 -12.00
N PRO A 153 19.68 -4.23 -11.79
CA PRO A 153 20.65 -4.54 -12.84
C PRO A 153 20.04 -5.22 -14.07
N SER A 154 19.10 -6.13 -13.84
CA SER A 154 18.42 -6.88 -14.90
C SER A 154 17.43 -6.05 -15.71
N ALA A 155 17.03 -4.86 -15.24
CA ALA A 155 16.19 -3.90 -15.96
C ALA A 155 17.00 -2.73 -16.54
N SER A 156 18.33 -2.81 -16.57
CA SER A 156 19.20 -1.80 -17.17
C SER A 156 19.05 -1.75 -18.69
N VAL A 157 19.38 -0.59 -19.30
CA VAL A 157 19.30 -0.39 -20.75
C VAL A 157 20.15 -1.42 -21.51
N ALA A 158 21.34 -1.78 -20.97
CA ALA A 158 22.22 -2.79 -21.55
C ALA A 158 21.57 -4.19 -21.62
N ASN A 159 20.66 -4.50 -20.69
CA ASN A 159 19.95 -5.78 -20.62
C ASN A 159 18.57 -5.76 -21.32
N GLY A 160 18.33 -4.76 -22.18
CA GLY A 160 17.03 -4.61 -22.87
C GLY A 160 15.95 -3.92 -22.04
N GLY A 161 16.34 -3.24 -20.96
CA GLY A 161 15.45 -2.45 -20.12
C GLY A 161 14.39 -3.28 -19.40
N VAL A 162 13.25 -2.63 -19.13
CA VAL A 162 12.11 -3.27 -18.45
C VAL A 162 11.54 -4.45 -19.24
N LYS A 163 11.44 -4.34 -20.58
CA LYS A 163 10.95 -5.45 -21.42
C LYS A 163 11.92 -6.64 -21.37
N GLY A 164 13.23 -6.39 -21.37
CA GLY A 164 14.27 -7.41 -21.19
C GLY A 164 14.17 -8.12 -19.84
N HIS A 165 14.00 -7.38 -18.74
CA HIS A 165 13.76 -7.96 -17.43
C HIS A 165 12.52 -8.87 -17.39
N MET A 166 11.41 -8.39 -17.96
CA MET A 166 10.16 -9.16 -18.03
C MET A 166 10.33 -10.45 -18.83
N ARG A 167 11.05 -10.42 -19.95
CA ARG A 167 11.26 -11.59 -20.80
C ARG A 167 12.24 -12.60 -20.20
N ASN A 168 13.35 -12.12 -19.65
CA ASN A 168 14.48 -12.98 -19.28
C ASN A 168 14.43 -13.45 -17.82
N VAL A 169 13.80 -12.71 -16.93
CA VAL A 169 13.75 -13.01 -15.49
C VAL A 169 12.34 -13.38 -15.05
N VAL A 170 11.36 -12.54 -15.40
CA VAL A 170 9.98 -12.73 -14.93
C VAL A 170 9.31 -13.93 -15.61
N LEU A 171 9.28 -13.97 -16.95
CA LEU A 171 8.60 -15.01 -17.72
C LEU A 171 9.02 -16.44 -17.32
N PRO A 172 10.32 -16.78 -17.18
CA PRO A 172 10.73 -18.11 -16.72
C PRO A 172 10.31 -18.43 -15.27
N SER A 173 10.22 -17.40 -14.43
CA SER A 173 9.91 -17.53 -13.01
C SER A 173 8.41 -17.64 -12.72
N LEU A 174 7.56 -17.29 -13.67
CA LEU A 174 6.12 -17.43 -13.55
C LEU A 174 5.69 -18.92 -13.63
N PRO A 175 4.58 -19.28 -12.97
CA PRO A 175 3.96 -20.59 -13.15
C PRO A 175 3.65 -20.88 -14.63
N GLU A 176 3.87 -22.12 -15.07
CA GLU A 176 3.73 -22.54 -16.47
C GLU A 176 2.36 -22.18 -17.07
N CYS A 177 1.29 -22.29 -16.27
CA CYS A 177 -0.07 -21.96 -16.69
C CYS A 177 -0.28 -20.48 -17.07
N ILE A 178 0.51 -19.56 -16.50
CA ILE A 178 0.37 -18.12 -16.74
C ILE A 178 1.26 -17.65 -17.91
N ARG A 179 2.39 -18.34 -18.16
CA ARG A 179 3.42 -17.93 -19.13
C ARG A 179 2.86 -17.57 -20.52
N PRO A 180 1.93 -18.34 -21.14
CA PRO A 180 1.42 -18.01 -22.47
C PRO A 180 0.68 -16.67 -22.50
N SER A 181 -0.20 -16.43 -21.52
CA SER A 181 -0.96 -15.18 -21.42
C SER A 181 -0.05 -13.98 -21.13
N PHE A 182 1.02 -14.19 -20.35
CA PHE A 182 2.01 -13.17 -20.05
C PHE A 182 2.85 -12.80 -21.28
N GLU A 183 3.31 -13.79 -22.05
CA GLU A 183 4.07 -13.55 -23.28
C GLU A 183 3.23 -12.79 -24.32
N ALA A 184 1.97 -13.16 -24.50
CA ALA A 184 1.05 -12.43 -25.38
C ALA A 184 0.86 -10.96 -24.93
N ALA A 185 0.69 -10.72 -23.63
CA ALA A 185 0.58 -9.37 -23.08
C ALA A 185 1.89 -8.56 -23.25
N LEU A 186 3.05 -9.22 -23.11
CA LEU A 186 4.36 -8.60 -23.28
C LEU A 186 4.62 -8.18 -24.73
N GLU A 187 4.19 -8.98 -25.71
CA GLU A 187 4.33 -8.63 -27.12
C GLU A 187 3.32 -7.58 -27.58
N LYS A 188 2.09 -7.59 -27.04
CA LYS A 188 1.12 -6.50 -27.24
C LYS A 188 1.65 -5.15 -26.72
N GLY A 189 2.44 -5.16 -25.64
CA GLY A 189 3.02 -3.97 -25.04
C GLY A 189 1.99 -3.08 -24.31
N GLY A 190 2.30 -1.79 -24.18
CA GLY A 190 1.39 -0.81 -23.55
C GLY A 190 1.31 -0.88 -22.01
N PHE A 191 2.30 -1.49 -21.37
CA PHE A 191 2.38 -1.56 -19.92
C PHE A 191 2.56 -0.18 -19.27
N ARG A 192 1.86 0.05 -18.16
CA ARG A 192 1.91 1.33 -17.43
C ARG A 192 2.72 1.14 -16.15
N SER A 193 3.52 2.15 -15.80
CA SER A 193 4.23 2.18 -14.53
C SER A 193 3.56 3.12 -13.54
N MET A 194 3.63 2.76 -12.26
CA MET A 194 3.27 3.62 -11.13
C MET A 194 4.35 3.53 -10.05
N PRO A 195 4.73 4.66 -9.42
CA PRO A 195 5.72 4.66 -8.34
C PRO A 195 5.15 4.07 -7.05
N ASN A 196 5.94 3.23 -6.39
CA ASN A 196 5.63 2.67 -5.08
C ASN A 196 6.16 3.61 -4.01
N SER A 197 5.31 4.56 -3.62
CA SER A 197 5.66 5.66 -2.72
C SER A 197 5.38 5.34 -1.25
N PHE A 198 6.22 5.87 -0.37
CA PHE A 198 5.98 5.93 1.07
C PHE A 198 5.83 7.38 1.51
N LEU A 199 4.76 7.67 2.26
CA LEU A 199 4.51 8.97 2.87
C LEU A 199 3.86 8.73 4.23
N ARG A 200 4.58 9.00 5.31
CA ARG A 200 4.03 8.91 6.67
C ARG A 200 2.93 9.95 6.90
N PRO A 201 1.93 9.70 7.76
CA PRO A 201 0.91 10.69 8.05
C PRO A 201 1.48 11.85 8.88
N VAL A 202 0.91 13.04 8.74
CA VAL A 202 1.21 14.21 9.58
C VAL A 202 -0.08 14.77 10.17
N THR A 203 0.02 15.39 11.35
CA THR A 203 -1.12 16.07 11.96
C THR A 203 -1.47 17.32 11.14
N ASN A 204 -2.74 17.49 10.79
CA ASN A 204 -3.21 18.68 10.10
C ASN A 204 -3.20 19.88 11.06
N ARG A 205 -2.56 20.98 10.65
CA ARG A 205 -2.42 22.21 11.45
C ARG A 205 -2.90 23.46 10.72
N ILE A 206 -3.48 23.30 9.54
CA ILE A 206 -3.82 24.41 8.64
C ILE A 206 -5.31 24.70 8.79
N PRO A 207 -5.70 25.88 9.28
CA PRO A 207 -7.11 26.29 9.34
C PRO A 207 -7.76 26.27 7.95
N GLY A 208 -8.98 25.73 7.86
CA GLY A 208 -9.75 25.71 6.62
C GLY A 208 -9.28 24.72 5.54
N LEU A 209 -8.24 23.90 5.82
CA LEU A 209 -7.72 22.91 4.89
C LEU A 209 -7.48 21.56 5.58
N MET A 210 -7.73 20.46 4.88
CA MET A 210 -7.26 19.15 5.28
C MET A 210 -6.88 18.26 4.09
N PHE A 211 -5.98 17.30 4.30
CA PHE A 211 -5.56 16.32 3.29
C PHE A 211 -6.17 14.94 3.60
N LEU A 212 -6.55 14.17 2.57
CA LEU A 212 -7.05 12.80 2.71
C LEU A 212 -6.60 11.84 1.62
N GLY A 213 -6.63 10.56 1.97
CA GLY A 213 -6.17 9.49 1.10
C GLY A 213 -4.67 9.55 0.87
N ASP A 214 -4.24 9.18 -0.34
CA ASP A 214 -2.82 9.17 -0.70
C ASP A 214 -2.20 10.57 -0.73
N SER A 215 -3.01 11.65 -0.71
CA SER A 215 -2.49 13.02 -0.55
C SER A 215 -1.87 13.25 0.84
N LEU A 216 -2.37 12.56 1.87
CA LEU A 216 -1.92 12.65 3.25
C LEU A 216 -0.96 11.53 3.65
N ASN A 217 -1.25 10.29 3.22
CA ASN A 217 -0.53 9.12 3.72
C ASN A 217 -0.49 8.01 2.67
N MET A 218 0.72 7.56 2.33
CA MET A 218 0.97 6.49 1.37
C MET A 218 1.78 5.36 1.98
N ARG A 219 1.55 4.16 1.47
CA ARG A 219 2.25 2.93 1.82
C ARG A 219 2.55 2.14 0.55
N HIS A 220 3.48 1.20 0.63
CA HIS A 220 3.77 0.32 -0.49
C HIS A 220 2.48 -0.41 -0.93
N PRO A 221 2.10 -0.40 -2.22
CA PRO A 221 0.86 -1.02 -2.71
C PRO A 221 0.88 -2.56 -2.70
N LEU A 222 1.90 -3.19 -2.11
CA LEU A 222 2.08 -4.64 -2.09
C LEU A 222 0.89 -5.34 -1.39
N THR A 223 0.38 -4.73 -0.33
CA THR A 223 -0.70 -5.28 0.48
C THR A 223 -2.09 -4.81 0.04
N GLY A 224 -2.18 -3.93 -0.97
CA GLY A 224 -3.47 -3.41 -1.45
C GLY A 224 -4.26 -2.56 -0.45
N GLY A 225 -3.65 -2.10 0.66
CA GLY A 225 -4.38 -1.48 1.77
C GLY A 225 -4.81 -0.01 1.60
N GLY A 226 -4.46 0.66 0.50
CA GLY A 226 -4.69 2.11 0.32
C GLY A 226 -6.17 2.51 0.39
N MET A 227 -7.05 1.83 -0.36
CA MET A 227 -8.49 2.10 -0.34
C MET A 227 -9.13 1.76 1.01
N THR A 228 -8.69 0.68 1.66
CA THR A 228 -9.15 0.32 3.01
C THR A 228 -8.86 1.43 4.00
N VAL A 229 -7.67 2.04 3.94
CA VAL A 229 -7.34 3.18 4.80
C VAL A 229 -8.20 4.39 4.45
N ALA A 230 -8.37 4.72 3.17
CA ALA A 230 -9.20 5.84 2.74
C ALA A 230 -10.65 5.72 3.26
N PHE A 231 -11.27 4.53 3.17
CA PHE A 231 -12.63 4.32 3.68
C PHE A 231 -12.72 4.39 5.20
N ASN A 232 -11.75 3.82 5.92
CA ASN A 232 -11.72 3.95 7.39
C ASN A 232 -11.54 5.41 7.82
N ASP A 233 -10.69 6.18 7.14
CA ASP A 233 -10.49 7.60 7.41
C ASP A 233 -11.79 8.40 7.19
N VAL A 234 -12.53 8.12 6.11
CA VAL A 234 -13.83 8.77 5.82
C VAL A 234 -14.86 8.45 6.90
N VAL A 235 -14.98 7.19 7.33
CA VAL A 235 -15.92 6.79 8.39
C VAL A 235 -15.57 7.47 9.72
N LEU A 236 -14.28 7.55 10.06
CA LEU A 236 -13.82 8.23 11.27
C LEU A 236 -14.13 9.73 11.22
N LEU A 237 -13.86 10.37 10.08
CA LEU A 237 -14.11 11.80 9.90
C LEU A 237 -15.59 12.16 9.90
N ARG A 238 -16.45 11.31 9.33
CA ARG A 238 -17.90 11.47 9.40
C ARG A 238 -18.35 11.70 10.86
N ASN A 239 -17.79 10.93 11.80
CA ASN A 239 -18.16 11.04 13.21
C ASN A 239 -17.50 12.24 13.90
N LEU A 240 -16.26 12.58 13.55
CA LEU A 240 -15.52 13.68 14.18
C LEU A 240 -15.93 15.07 13.70
N LEU A 241 -16.40 15.16 12.45
CA LEU A 241 -16.88 16.39 11.81
C LEU A 241 -18.41 16.36 11.60
N SER A 242 -19.12 15.53 12.36
CA SER A 242 -20.58 15.50 12.31
C SER A 242 -21.16 16.83 12.81
N PRO A 243 -22.37 17.23 12.39
CA PRO A 243 -23.01 18.46 12.86
C PRO A 243 -23.18 18.49 14.40
N GLU A 244 -23.31 17.34 15.05
CA GLU A 244 -23.39 17.24 16.51
C GLU A 244 -22.04 17.53 17.19
N ALA A 245 -20.93 17.14 16.55
CA ALA A 245 -19.58 17.34 17.09
C ALA A 245 -18.98 18.71 16.70
N VAL A 246 -19.33 19.21 15.52
CA VAL A 246 -18.89 20.48 14.93
C VAL A 246 -20.10 21.12 14.22
N PRO A 247 -20.91 21.92 14.92
CA PRO A 247 -22.09 22.56 14.34
C PRO A 247 -21.78 23.52 13.19
N ASP A 248 -20.62 24.17 13.25
CA ASP A 248 -20.15 25.10 12.22
C ASP A 248 -18.68 24.80 11.88
N LEU A 249 -18.42 24.48 10.62
CA LEU A 249 -17.08 24.22 10.11
C LEU A 249 -16.22 25.49 10.02
N SER A 250 -16.83 26.66 10.14
CA SER A 250 -16.13 27.95 10.19
C SER A 250 -15.37 28.15 11.50
N ASP A 251 -15.71 27.41 12.57
CA ASP A 251 -14.89 27.33 13.78
C ASP A 251 -13.64 26.47 13.52
N THR A 252 -12.65 27.10 12.90
CA THR A 252 -11.39 26.45 12.53
C THR A 252 -10.64 25.89 13.73
N LYS A 253 -10.80 26.47 14.94
CA LYS A 253 -10.16 25.97 16.16
C LYS A 253 -10.78 24.64 16.59
N LEU A 254 -12.11 24.55 16.56
CA LEU A 254 -12.81 23.31 16.86
C LEU A 254 -12.50 22.24 15.80
N VAL A 255 -12.51 22.59 14.52
CA VAL A 255 -12.13 21.69 13.42
C VAL A 255 -10.71 21.15 13.60
N LEU A 256 -9.72 22.02 13.87
CA LEU A 256 -8.34 21.60 14.11
C LEU A 256 -8.21 20.67 15.33
N LYS A 257 -8.99 20.91 16.39
CA LYS A 257 -9.04 20.01 17.55
C LYS A 257 -9.56 18.62 17.16
N GLN A 258 -10.60 18.54 16.32
CA GLN A 258 -11.10 17.26 15.82
C GLN A 258 -10.12 16.58 14.86
N LEU A 259 -9.43 17.34 13.99
CA LEU A 259 -8.40 16.80 13.10
C LEU A 259 -7.16 16.30 13.85
N SER A 260 -6.84 16.89 15.00
CA SER A 260 -5.82 16.36 15.90
C SER A 260 -6.25 15.02 16.51
N LYS A 261 -7.51 14.89 16.95
CA LYS A 261 -8.06 13.59 17.40
C LYS A 261 -8.07 12.56 16.28
N PHE A 262 -8.46 12.96 15.07
CA PHE A 262 -8.43 12.11 13.88
C PHE A 262 -7.04 11.51 13.66
N HIS A 263 -5.97 12.32 13.75
CA HIS A 263 -4.59 11.85 13.61
C HIS A 263 -4.24 10.73 14.60
N TRP A 264 -4.73 10.80 15.84
CA TRP A 264 -4.46 9.75 16.85
C TRP A 264 -5.39 8.55 16.72
N GLN A 265 -6.69 8.76 16.54
CA GLN A 265 -7.67 7.67 16.44
C GLN A 265 -7.41 6.79 15.21
N ARG A 266 -7.04 7.37 14.08
CA ARG A 266 -6.76 6.59 12.86
C ARG A 266 -5.59 5.62 13.01
N LYS A 267 -4.60 5.90 13.87
CA LYS A 267 -3.44 5.01 14.10
C LYS A 267 -3.88 3.60 14.52
N SER A 268 -4.92 3.51 15.33
CA SER A 268 -5.51 2.22 15.74
C SER A 268 -6.07 1.39 14.56
N LEU A 269 -6.40 2.03 13.44
CA LEU A 269 -6.98 1.40 12.26
C LEU A 269 -5.94 1.13 11.16
N ILE A 270 -4.97 2.05 11.00
CA ILE A 270 -4.13 2.09 9.79
C ILE A 270 -2.68 1.70 10.05
N SER A 271 -2.17 1.85 11.28
CA SER A 271 -0.73 1.69 11.53
C SER A 271 -0.25 0.27 11.25
N VAL A 272 -1.08 -0.74 11.54
CA VAL A 272 -0.79 -2.14 11.17
C VAL A 272 -0.61 -2.28 9.66
N ILE A 273 -1.52 -1.71 8.86
CA ILE A 273 -1.48 -1.79 7.40
C ILE A 273 -0.21 -1.10 6.86
N ASN A 274 0.12 0.08 7.39
CA ASN A 274 1.29 0.85 6.97
C ASN A 274 2.60 0.14 7.30
N ILE A 275 2.77 -0.31 8.54
CA ILE A 275 3.98 -1.01 9.00
C ILE A 275 4.11 -2.35 8.27
N LEU A 276 3.02 -3.10 8.12
CA LEU A 276 3.03 -4.39 7.42
C LEU A 276 3.43 -4.20 5.96
N ALA A 277 2.85 -3.22 5.26
CA ALA A 277 3.17 -2.99 3.84
C ALA A 277 4.65 -2.75 3.60
N GLN A 278 5.29 -1.92 4.43
CA GLN A 278 6.71 -1.58 4.27
C GLN A 278 7.65 -2.68 4.75
N SER A 279 7.36 -3.30 5.90
CA SER A 279 8.18 -4.38 6.45
C SER A 279 8.11 -5.64 5.58
N LEU A 280 6.91 -6.00 5.11
CA LEU A 280 6.71 -7.14 4.22
C LEU A 280 7.38 -6.89 2.87
N TYR A 281 7.26 -5.69 2.28
CA TYR A 281 7.98 -5.38 1.04
C TYR A 281 9.50 -5.51 1.21
N SER A 282 10.06 -4.99 2.30
CA SER A 282 11.50 -5.07 2.56
C SER A 282 11.98 -6.52 2.67
N ILE A 283 11.19 -7.39 3.31
CA ILE A 283 11.47 -8.84 3.41
C ILE A 283 11.31 -9.53 2.05
N LEU A 284 10.23 -9.26 1.33
CA LEU A 284 9.90 -9.97 0.10
C LEU A 284 10.77 -9.55 -1.09
N ALA A 285 11.18 -8.28 -1.18
CA ALA A 285 12.11 -7.80 -2.20
C ALA A 285 13.55 -8.30 -1.97
N ALA A 286 13.89 -8.60 -0.71
CA ALA A 286 15.13 -9.28 -0.31
C ALA A 286 16.41 -8.70 -0.95
N GLY A 287 16.55 -7.36 -0.92
CA GLY A 287 17.63 -6.62 -1.59
C GLY A 287 19.03 -6.84 -1.01
N ASP A 288 19.16 -7.57 0.09
CA ASP A 288 20.45 -7.95 0.68
C ASP A 288 20.45 -9.43 1.12
N PRO A 289 21.64 -10.04 1.31
CA PRO A 289 21.74 -11.45 1.71
C PRO A 289 21.02 -11.80 3.01
N ASN A 290 20.98 -10.89 3.99
CA ASN A 290 20.33 -11.13 5.29
C ASN A 290 18.80 -11.12 5.15
N LEU A 291 18.26 -10.22 4.33
CA LEU A 291 16.85 -10.16 3.98
C LEU A 291 16.43 -11.39 3.19
N LYS A 292 17.30 -11.98 2.34
CA LYS A 292 17.03 -13.29 1.73
C LYS A 292 16.86 -14.40 2.75
N VAL A 293 17.63 -14.40 3.85
CA VAL A 293 17.43 -15.34 4.95
C VAL A 293 16.05 -15.12 5.59
N LEU A 294 15.69 -13.88 5.89
CA LEU A 294 14.36 -13.53 6.44
C LEU A 294 13.21 -13.87 5.48
N GLN A 295 13.39 -13.70 4.17
CA GLN A 295 12.41 -14.07 3.14
C GLN A 295 12.14 -15.59 3.18
N ARG A 296 13.19 -16.41 3.27
CA ARG A 296 13.07 -17.87 3.43
C ARG A 296 12.34 -18.25 4.71
N GLY A 297 12.71 -17.64 5.83
CA GLY A 297 12.05 -17.89 7.10
C GLY A 297 10.58 -17.48 7.11
N CYS A 298 10.25 -16.35 6.48
CA CYS A 298 8.87 -15.90 6.28
C CYS A 298 8.05 -16.90 5.46
N PHE A 299 8.60 -17.39 4.34
CA PHE A 299 7.92 -18.42 3.56
C PHE A 299 7.75 -19.73 4.34
N ARG A 300 8.78 -20.16 5.07
CA ARG A 300 8.71 -21.35 5.93
C ARG A 300 7.67 -21.19 7.03
N TYR A 301 7.54 -20.00 7.60
CA TYR A 301 6.52 -19.68 8.60
C TYR A 301 5.10 -19.95 8.06
N PHE A 302 4.82 -19.55 6.82
CA PHE A 302 3.53 -19.85 6.18
C PHE A 302 3.36 -21.34 5.87
N GLN A 303 4.42 -22.04 5.48
CA GLN A 303 4.37 -23.49 5.26
C GLN A 303 4.05 -24.29 6.54
N LEU A 304 4.37 -23.75 7.72
CA LEU A 304 4.02 -24.36 9.01
C LEU A 304 2.55 -24.16 9.39
N GLY A 305 1.74 -23.51 8.54
CA GLY A 305 0.32 -23.26 8.79
C GLY A 305 0.05 -22.09 9.74
N LEU A 306 1.07 -21.31 10.10
CA LEU A 306 0.93 -20.15 10.99
C LEU A 306 0.40 -18.92 10.22
N ILE A 307 -0.76 -19.06 9.58
CA ILE A 307 -1.27 -18.14 8.55
C ILE A 307 -2.39 -17.23 9.03
N ASP A 308 -3.19 -17.62 10.04
CA ASP A 308 -4.39 -16.89 10.48
C ASP A 308 -4.12 -15.47 10.97
N GLY A 309 -3.08 -15.30 11.79
CA GLY A 309 -2.66 -13.99 12.25
C GLY A 309 -2.18 -13.08 11.11
N PRO A 310 -1.18 -13.51 10.31
CA PRO A 310 -0.71 -12.74 9.16
C PRO A 310 -1.79 -12.36 8.15
N ILE A 311 -2.71 -13.28 7.80
CA ILE A 311 -3.80 -12.97 6.86
C ILE A 311 -4.81 -12.00 7.48
N GLY A 312 -5.11 -12.12 8.77
CA GLY A 312 -5.95 -11.17 9.49
C GLY A 312 -5.37 -9.76 9.53
N LEU A 313 -4.04 -9.62 9.64
CA LEU A 313 -3.34 -8.34 9.56
C LEU A 313 -3.36 -7.78 8.12
N LEU A 314 -3.07 -8.63 7.13
CA LEU A 314 -3.03 -8.26 5.70
C LEU A 314 -4.40 -7.80 5.18
N SER A 315 -5.47 -8.44 5.63
CA SER A 315 -6.86 -8.10 5.29
C SER A 315 -7.41 -6.89 6.05
N GLY A 316 -6.68 -6.36 7.05
CA GLY A 316 -7.12 -5.22 7.86
C GLY A 316 -8.22 -5.54 8.88
N ILE A 317 -8.46 -6.83 9.15
CA ILE A 317 -9.42 -7.32 10.15
C ILE A 317 -8.79 -7.24 11.54
N ILE A 318 -7.59 -7.79 11.68
CA ILE A 318 -6.80 -7.68 12.92
C ILE A 318 -6.04 -6.37 12.87
N ARG A 319 -6.32 -5.49 13.84
CA ARG A 319 -5.77 -4.13 13.89
C ARG A 319 -4.80 -3.93 15.05
N SER A 320 -4.30 -5.00 15.66
CA SER A 320 -3.42 -4.94 16.82
C SER A 320 -1.93 -4.88 16.42
N PRO A 321 -1.21 -3.79 16.76
CA PRO A 321 0.23 -3.70 16.53
C PRO A 321 1.05 -4.76 17.28
N LEU A 322 0.57 -5.19 18.46
CA LEU A 322 1.24 -6.25 19.23
C LEU A 322 1.20 -7.59 18.51
N VAL A 323 0.08 -7.90 17.84
CA VAL A 323 -0.05 -9.12 17.02
C VAL A 323 0.92 -9.06 15.84
N LEU A 324 1.03 -7.90 15.17
CA LEU A 324 2.01 -7.67 14.10
C LEU A 324 3.44 -7.92 14.60
N LEU A 325 3.85 -7.30 15.70
CA LEU A 325 5.20 -7.46 16.26
C LEU A 325 5.47 -8.91 16.67
N ARG A 326 4.50 -9.57 17.31
CA ARG A 326 4.61 -10.99 17.69
C ARG A 326 4.89 -11.87 16.47
N HIS A 327 4.11 -11.74 15.40
CA HIS A 327 4.34 -12.54 14.19
C HIS A 327 5.65 -12.19 13.50
N PHE A 328 6.01 -10.90 13.41
CA PHE A 328 7.27 -10.46 12.83
C PHE A 328 8.49 -11.05 13.55
N TYR A 329 8.53 -10.95 14.88
CA TYR A 329 9.63 -11.54 15.65
C TYR A 329 9.59 -13.06 15.67
N SER A 330 8.41 -13.69 15.61
CA SER A 330 8.31 -15.15 15.43
C SER A 330 8.96 -15.61 14.13
N VAL A 331 8.76 -14.87 13.03
CA VAL A 331 9.45 -15.11 11.76
C VAL A 331 10.96 -14.90 11.91
N ALA A 332 11.39 -13.85 12.60
CA ALA A 332 12.82 -13.59 12.83
C ALA A 332 13.49 -14.72 13.63
N PHE A 333 12.89 -15.18 14.73
CA PHE A 333 13.42 -16.28 15.54
C PHE A 333 13.38 -17.62 14.80
N LEU A 334 12.32 -17.90 14.05
CA LEU A 334 12.28 -19.08 13.18
C LEU A 334 13.40 -19.04 12.14
N THR A 335 13.65 -17.86 11.55
CA THR A 335 14.74 -17.66 10.60
C THR A 335 16.10 -17.96 11.24
N ILE A 336 16.35 -17.45 12.44
CA ILE A 336 17.58 -17.69 13.21
C ILE A 336 17.74 -19.19 13.49
N TRP A 337 16.67 -19.86 13.94
CA TRP A 337 16.68 -21.30 14.19
C TRP A 337 17.01 -22.12 12.93
N LEU A 338 16.39 -21.79 11.80
CA LEU A 338 16.66 -22.45 10.51
C LEU A 338 18.11 -22.20 10.06
N HIS A 339 18.63 -20.99 10.28
CA HIS A 339 19.99 -20.64 9.93
C HIS A 339 21.01 -21.41 10.78
N LEU A 340 20.80 -21.49 12.09
CA LEU A 340 21.62 -22.27 13.03
C LEU A 340 21.64 -23.77 12.69
N THR A 341 20.49 -24.34 12.37
CA THR A 341 20.37 -25.78 12.06
C THR A 341 20.87 -26.16 10.66
N SER A 342 20.98 -25.18 9.75
CA SER A 342 21.44 -25.43 8.37
C SER A 342 22.97 -25.54 8.23
N LYS A 343 23.74 -25.07 9.22
CA LYS A 343 25.20 -25.00 9.15
C LYS A 343 25.86 -26.04 10.08
N PRO A 344 27.02 -26.57 9.70
CA PRO A 344 27.72 -27.55 10.53
C PRO A 344 28.28 -26.91 11.80
N ILE A 345 28.36 -27.70 12.88
CA ILE A 345 28.67 -27.26 14.25
C ILE A 345 30.04 -26.56 14.34
N TYR A 346 31.01 -26.91 13.48
CA TYR A 346 32.33 -26.24 13.50
C TYR A 346 32.29 -24.76 13.05
N LEU A 347 31.23 -24.33 12.35
CA LEU A 347 30.98 -22.92 11.99
C LEU A 347 30.09 -22.19 13.01
N LEU A 348 29.86 -22.77 14.19
CA LEU A 348 28.94 -22.22 15.18
C LEU A 348 29.26 -20.76 15.59
N PRO A 349 30.52 -20.36 15.86
CA PRO A 349 30.83 -18.97 16.23
C PRO A 349 30.47 -17.97 15.11
N LEU A 350 30.76 -18.32 13.86
CA LEU A 350 30.42 -17.51 12.68
C LEU A 350 28.90 -17.44 12.49
N THR A 351 28.21 -18.57 12.65
CA THR A 351 26.76 -18.66 12.47
C THR A 351 26.03 -17.85 13.53
N LEU A 352 26.49 -17.86 14.78
CA LEU A 352 25.96 -17.02 15.85
C LEU A 352 26.10 -15.52 15.53
N PHE A 353 27.25 -15.11 15.01
CA PHE A 353 27.47 -13.72 14.58
C PHE A 353 26.52 -13.31 13.44
N GLU A 354 26.35 -14.17 12.43
CA GLU A 354 25.37 -13.94 11.36
C GLU A 354 23.93 -13.87 11.89
N CYS A 355 23.56 -14.69 12.88
CA CYS A 355 22.23 -14.63 13.50
C CYS A 355 21.98 -13.30 14.20
N ILE A 356 22.99 -12.74 14.88
CA ILE A 356 22.91 -11.39 15.47
C ILE A 356 22.69 -10.36 14.36
N ILE A 357 23.43 -10.45 13.25
CA ILE A 357 23.26 -9.54 12.11
C ILE A 357 21.85 -9.64 11.52
N VAL A 358 21.33 -10.85 11.31
CA VAL A 358 19.97 -11.07 10.79
C VAL A 358 18.93 -10.46 11.74
N PHE A 359 19.08 -10.64 13.05
CA PHE A 359 18.20 -10.03 14.04
C PHE A 359 18.25 -8.50 14.01
N LEU A 360 19.45 -7.92 13.97
CA LEU A 360 19.64 -6.48 13.87
C LEU A 360 19.03 -5.93 12.57
N THR A 361 19.17 -6.65 11.45
CA THR A 361 18.53 -6.31 10.18
C THR A 361 16.99 -6.34 10.30
N ALA A 362 16.42 -7.36 10.94
CA ALA A 362 14.97 -7.42 11.20
C ALA A 362 14.50 -6.20 12.02
N CYS A 363 15.21 -5.84 13.08
CA CYS A 363 14.92 -4.65 13.88
C CYS A 363 15.03 -3.35 13.07
N ARG A 364 16.05 -3.20 12.23
CA ARG A 364 16.22 -2.04 11.32
C ARG A 364 15.11 -1.94 10.29
N VAL A 365 14.51 -3.06 9.88
CA VAL A 365 13.36 -3.05 8.97
C VAL A 365 12.10 -2.55 9.67
N ILE A 366 11.75 -3.06 10.85
CA ILE A 366 10.44 -2.77 11.45
C ILE A 366 10.39 -1.50 12.30
N LEU A 367 11.43 -1.24 13.12
CA LEU A 367 11.41 -0.18 14.13
C LEU A 367 11.23 1.23 13.54
N PRO A 368 11.87 1.61 12.41
CA PRO A 368 11.66 2.93 11.82
C PRO A 368 10.21 3.18 11.42
N PHE A 369 9.50 2.16 10.92
CA PHE A 369 8.09 2.30 10.52
C PHE A 369 7.16 2.34 11.74
N VAL A 370 7.46 1.58 12.79
CA VAL A 370 6.73 1.69 14.07
C VAL A 370 6.87 3.11 14.62
N PHE A 371 8.10 3.64 14.65
CA PHE A 371 8.34 5.00 15.14
C PHE A 371 7.68 6.07 14.26
N ALA A 372 7.68 5.89 12.94
CA ALA A 372 7.02 6.81 12.02
C ALA A 372 5.49 6.90 12.24
N GLU A 373 4.86 5.84 12.72
CA GLU A 373 3.44 5.82 13.07
C GLU A 373 3.16 6.35 14.50
N LEU A 374 4.17 6.42 15.37
CA LEU A 374 4.04 7.00 16.71
C LEU A 374 4.19 8.54 16.72
N GLN A 375 4.82 9.10 15.68
CA GLN A 375 4.89 10.55 15.43
C GLN A 375 3.59 11.10 14.83
#